data_AF-A0A4Y2RE18-F1
#
_entry.id   AF-A0A4Y2RE18-F1
#
_cell.length_a   1.000
_cell.length_b   1.000
_cell.length_c   1.000
_cell.angle_alpha   90.00
_cell.angle_beta   90.00
_cell.angle_gamma   90.00
#
_symmetry.space_group_name_H-M   'P 1'
#
loop_
_entity.id
_entity.type
_entity.pdbx_description
1 polymer ?
#
loop_
_entity_poly.entity_id
_entity_poly.type
_entity_poly.pdbx_seq_one_letter_code
_entity_poly.pdbx_strand_id
1 'polypeptide(L)'
;MGGQNWEYQHDNAPTHASSATKNYLNLKNFTVLKWPSMIPDVNPIEKVWGIMSRKVYENGGQFYSVYALKTATESAWYNLEPEILETLIKSMEKRVYDVLLKTGNTLNY
;
A
#
# COMPACT_ATOMS: atom_id res chain seq x y z
N MET A 1 -2.27 -6.03 19.62
CA MET A 1 -1.87 -6.46 18.26
C MET A 1 -0.35 -6.48 18.23
N GLY A 2 0.26 -7.67 18.16
CA GLY A 2 1.70 -7.83 18.28
C GLY A 2 2.08 -9.27 18.01
N GLY A 3 1.84 -9.73 16.78
CA GLY A 3 2.36 -11.02 16.35
C GLY A 3 3.88 -11.04 16.41
N GLN A 4 4.49 -12.15 16.79
CA GLN A 4 5.90 -12.39 16.47
C GLN A 4 6.00 -12.61 14.94
N ASN A 5 7.08 -12.12 14.30
CA ASN A 5 7.38 -12.25 12.85
C ASN A 5 6.62 -11.29 11.91
N TRP A 6 6.70 -9.98 12.14
CA TRP A 6 6.20 -9.00 11.17
C TRP A 6 7.25 -8.77 10.10
N GLU A 7 6.81 -8.78 8.84
CA GLU A 7 7.65 -8.45 7.70
C GLU A 7 7.28 -7.07 7.17
N TYR A 8 8.29 -6.26 6.89
CA TYR A 8 8.14 -4.97 6.25
C TYR A 8 8.03 -5.16 4.74
N GLN A 9 6.86 -4.86 4.19
CA GLN A 9 6.64 -4.84 2.74
C GLN A 9 6.79 -3.41 2.23
N HIS A 10 7.53 -3.28 1.13
CA HIS A 10 7.63 -2.07 0.33
C HIS A 10 7.89 -2.46 -1.13
N ASP A 11 7.62 -1.55 -2.07
CA ASP A 11 7.93 -1.80 -3.46
C ASP A 11 9.45 -1.76 -3.72
N ASN A 12 9.85 -2.16 -4.93
CA ASN A 12 11.26 -2.15 -5.34
C ASN A 12 11.63 -0.88 -6.14
N ALA A 13 11.01 0.27 -5.86
CA ALA A 13 11.39 1.52 -6.51
C ALA A 13 12.88 1.83 -6.25
N PRO A 14 13.60 2.55 -7.14
CA PRO A 14 15.05 2.71 -7.04
C PRO A 14 15.55 3.26 -5.69
N THR A 15 14.80 4.17 -5.07
CA THR A 15 15.09 4.73 -3.74
C THR A 15 14.98 3.68 -2.63
N HIS A 16 13.99 2.80 -2.73
CA HIS A 16 13.75 1.68 -1.82
C HIS A 16 14.73 0.51 -2.03
N ALA A 17 15.16 0.28 -3.26
CA ALA A 17 16.12 -0.76 -3.63
C ALA A 17 17.59 -0.38 -3.37
N SER A 18 17.86 0.89 -3.02
CA SER A 18 19.20 1.44 -2.83
C SER A 18 19.97 0.75 -1.69
N SER A 19 21.30 0.69 -1.81
CA SER A 19 22.16 0.13 -0.75
C SER A 19 22.01 0.90 0.56
N ALA A 20 21.79 2.21 0.51
CA ALA A 20 21.59 3.04 1.69
C ALA A 20 20.31 2.62 2.46
N THR A 21 19.19 2.46 1.76
CA THR A 21 17.92 2.03 2.36
C THR A 21 18.03 0.61 2.90
N LYS A 22 18.64 -0.32 2.15
CA LYS A 22 18.86 -1.70 2.61
C LYS A 22 19.71 -1.77 3.89
N ASN A 23 20.80 -1.00 3.93
CA ASN A 23 21.65 -0.92 5.12
C ASN A 23 20.89 -0.33 6.32
N TYR A 24 20.09 0.70 6.09
CA TYR A 24 19.26 1.30 7.15
C TYR A 24 18.25 0.30 7.72
N LEU A 25 17.51 -0.41 6.87
CA LEU A 25 16.52 -1.39 7.31
C LEU A 25 17.17 -2.54 8.09
N ASN A 26 18.35 -3.00 7.65
CA ASN A 26 19.13 -4.00 8.37
C ASN A 26 19.60 -3.49 9.75
N LEU A 27 20.13 -2.26 9.83
CA LEU A 27 20.52 -1.63 11.10
C LEU A 27 19.35 -1.47 12.09
N LYS A 28 18.13 -1.36 11.58
CA LYS A 28 16.90 -1.28 12.38
C LYS A 28 16.27 -2.65 12.66
N ASN A 29 16.91 -3.74 12.24
CA ASN A 29 16.42 -5.11 12.38
C ASN A 29 15.03 -5.34 11.75
N PHE A 30 14.72 -4.65 10.64
CA PHE A 30 13.52 -4.96 9.88
C PHE A 30 13.75 -6.20 9.03
N THR A 31 12.87 -7.19 9.16
CA THR A 31 12.73 -8.27 8.19
C THR A 31 11.96 -7.74 6.99
N VAL A 32 12.59 -7.65 5.83
CA VAL A 32 11.96 -7.12 4.61
C VAL A 32 11.37 -8.27 3.80
N LEU A 33 10.09 -8.19 3.45
CA LEU A 33 9.45 -9.15 2.56
C LEU A 33 10.04 -9.00 1.15
N LYS A 34 10.57 -10.10 0.60
CA LYS A 34 11.10 -10.11 -0.77
C LYS A 34 9.97 -9.87 -1.78
N TRP A 35 10.03 -8.75 -2.48
CA TRP A 35 9.02 -8.36 -3.45
C TRP A 35 9.56 -8.42 -4.89
N PRO A 36 8.81 -8.98 -5.86
CA PRO A 36 9.21 -8.98 -7.27
C PRO A 36 9.22 -7.56 -7.86
N SER A 37 10.26 -7.26 -8.64
CA SER A 37 10.29 -6.05 -9.48
C SER A 37 9.17 -6.09 -10.52
N MET A 38 8.58 -4.93 -10.84
CA MET A 38 7.55 -4.75 -11.87
C MET A 38 6.13 -5.26 -11.56
N ILE A 39 5.78 -5.49 -10.29
CA ILE A 39 4.38 -5.77 -9.89
C ILE A 39 3.88 -4.70 -8.91
N PRO A 40 3.60 -3.47 -9.40
CA PRO A 40 3.02 -2.40 -8.56
C PRO A 40 1.59 -2.75 -8.12
N ASP A 41 0.82 -3.44 -8.96
CA ASP A 41 -0.61 -3.76 -8.76
C ASP A 41 -0.92 -4.67 -7.56
N VAL A 42 0.09 -5.25 -6.93
CA VAL A 42 -0.09 -6.18 -5.80
C VAL A 42 0.12 -5.50 -4.46
N ASN A 43 0.70 -4.29 -4.42
CA ASN A 43 0.93 -3.56 -3.18
C ASN A 43 -0.41 -3.17 -2.51
N PRO A 44 -0.72 -3.67 -1.30
CA PRO A 44 -1.99 -3.38 -0.63
C PRO A 44 -2.23 -1.90 -0.37
N ILE A 45 -1.15 -1.14 -0.14
CA ILE A 45 -1.26 0.28 0.22
C ILE A 45 -1.83 1.12 -0.94
N GLU A 46 -1.58 0.71 -2.19
CA GLU A 46 -2.14 1.37 -3.39
C GLU A 46 -3.67 1.31 -3.38
N LYS A 47 -4.24 0.17 -2.96
CA LYS A 47 -5.69 0.01 -2.82
C LYS A 47 -6.23 0.86 -1.68
N VAL A 48 -5.50 0.98 -0.57
CA VAL A 48 -5.86 1.88 0.54
C VAL A 48 -5.89 3.32 0.06
N TRP A 49 -4.87 3.79 -0.67
CA TRP A 49 -4.86 5.14 -1.24
C TRP A 49 -6.02 5.38 -2.21
N GLY A 50 -6.37 4.39 -3.04
CA GLY A 50 -7.54 4.48 -3.91
C GLY A 50 -8.86 4.65 -3.15
N ILE A 51 -9.04 3.90 -2.05
CA ILE A 51 -10.22 4.02 -1.18
C ILE A 51 -10.25 5.37 -0.47
N MET A 52 -9.13 5.79 0.10
CA MET A 52 -9.01 7.10 0.77
C MET A 52 -9.30 8.23 -0.20
N SER A 53 -8.74 8.19 -1.42
CA SER A 53 -8.96 9.23 -2.43
C SER A 53 -10.45 9.34 -2.78
N ARG A 54 -11.14 8.21 -3.01
CA ARG A 54 -12.59 8.21 -3.24
C ARG A 54 -13.38 8.80 -2.08
N LYS A 55 -12.93 8.57 -0.84
CA LYS A 55 -13.58 9.13 0.35
C LYS A 55 -13.34 10.63 0.50
N VAL A 56 -12.11 11.08 0.26
CA VAL A 56 -11.71 12.49 0.32
C VAL A 56 -12.47 13.33 -0.71
N TYR A 57 -12.64 12.81 -1.93
CA TYR A 57 -13.32 13.48 -3.04
C TYR A 57 -14.78 13.05 -3.24
N GLU A 58 -15.38 12.40 -2.23
CA GLU A 58 -16.78 11.95 -2.28
C GLU A 58 -17.71 13.13 -2.58
N ASN A 59 -18.76 12.89 -3.36
CA ASN A 59 -19.71 13.93 -3.80
C ASN A 59 -19.08 15.11 -4.57
N GLY A 60 -17.90 14.92 -5.16
CA GLY A 60 -17.23 15.96 -5.95
C GLY A 60 -16.56 17.05 -5.11
N GLY A 61 -16.22 16.74 -3.84
CA GLY A 61 -15.53 17.66 -2.94
C GLY A 61 -14.30 18.30 -3.58
N GLN A 62 -14.10 19.59 -3.36
CA GLN A 62 -12.91 20.33 -3.81
C GLN A 62 -12.25 21.01 -2.61
N PHE A 63 -10.92 21.08 -2.63
CA PHE A 63 -10.14 21.67 -1.55
C PHE A 63 -9.32 22.83 -2.09
N TYR A 64 -9.46 24.00 -1.45
CA TYR A 64 -8.77 25.24 -1.86
C TYR A 64 -7.59 25.59 -0.95
N SER A 65 -7.22 24.70 -0.03
CA SER A 65 -6.02 24.83 0.78
C SER A 65 -5.43 23.47 1.13
N VAL A 66 -4.10 23.45 1.31
CA VAL A 66 -3.37 22.26 1.78
C VAL A 66 -3.89 21.81 3.15
N TYR A 67 -4.25 22.76 4.03
CA TYR A 67 -4.81 22.46 5.34
C TYR A 67 -6.12 21.69 5.24
N ALA A 68 -7.07 22.17 4.43
CA ALA A 68 -8.36 21.51 4.25
C ALA A 68 -8.21 20.09 3.65
N LEU A 69 -7.33 19.95 2.64
CA LEU A 69 -7.05 18.64 2.05
C LEU A 69 -6.41 17.68 3.06
N LYS A 70 -5.47 18.17 3.89
CA LYS A 70 -4.83 17.37 4.93
C LYS A 70 -5.84 16.90 5.97
N THR A 71 -6.70 17.79 6.46
CA THR A 71 -7.76 17.45 7.42
C THR A 71 -8.73 16.40 6.87
N ALA A 72 -9.14 16.54 5.61
CA ALA A 72 -10.00 15.54 4.96
C ALA A 72 -9.30 14.19 4.79
N THR A 73 -8.01 14.20 4.42
CA THR A 73 -7.21 12.97 4.27
C THR A 73 -7.03 12.25 5.61
N GLU A 74 -6.73 12.98 6.69
CA GLU A 74 -6.65 12.43 8.05
C GLU A 74 -8.01 11.87 8.49
N SER A 75 -9.10 12.59 8.24
CA SER A 75 -10.45 12.10 8.53
C SER A 75 -10.78 10.80 7.77
N ALA A 76 -10.43 10.71 6.48
CA ALA A 76 -10.61 9.49 5.70
C ALA A 76 -9.78 8.32 6.24
N TRP A 77 -8.56 8.59 6.74
CA TRP A 77 -7.72 7.57 7.37
C TRP A 77 -8.32 7.05 8.69
N TYR A 78 -8.71 7.94 9.60
CA TYR A 78 -9.23 7.54 10.92
C TYR A 78 -10.60 6.86 10.85
N ASN A 79 -11.38 7.12 9.80
CA ASN A 79 -12.66 6.47 9.56
C ASN A 79 -12.54 5.20 8.69
N LEU A 80 -11.34 4.78 8.32
CA LEU A 80 -11.14 3.55 7.56
C LEU A 80 -11.42 2.34 8.46
N GLU A 81 -12.40 1.53 8.06
CA GLU A 81 -12.76 0.32 8.79
C GLU A 81 -11.62 -0.72 8.76
N PRO A 82 -11.19 -1.27 9.92
CA PRO A 82 -10.16 -2.30 9.97
C PRO A 82 -10.45 -3.54 9.10
N GLU A 83 -11.73 -3.87 8.92
CA GLU A 83 -12.22 -4.98 8.09
C GLU A 83 -11.83 -4.82 6.62
N ILE A 84 -11.75 -3.58 6.14
CA ILE A 84 -11.28 -3.26 4.78
C ILE A 84 -9.80 -3.64 4.67
N LEU A 85 -8.98 -3.28 5.66
CA LEU A 85 -7.55 -3.61 5.68
C LEU A 85 -7.34 -5.13 5.71
N GLU A 86 -8.09 -5.85 6.55
CA GLU A 86 -8.03 -7.30 6.59
C GLU A 86 -8.39 -7.94 5.25
N THR A 87 -9.44 -7.43 4.59
CA THR A 87 -9.88 -7.93 3.28
C THR A 87 -8.81 -7.67 2.21
N LEU A 88 -8.17 -6.50 2.23
CA LEU A 88 -7.08 -6.17 1.32
C LEU A 88 -5.86 -7.07 1.51
N ILE A 89 -5.52 -7.40 2.76
CA ILE A 89 -4.41 -8.32 3.08
C ILE A 89 -4.76 -9.74 2.64
N LYS A 90 -5.93 -10.27 3.01
CA LYS A 90 -6.39 -11.63 2.64
C LYS A 90 -6.46 -11.83 1.12
N SER A 91 -6.74 -10.78 0.35
CA SER A 91 -6.80 -10.84 -1.10
C SER A 91 -5.43 -10.71 -1.80
N MET A 92 -4.33 -10.44 -1.07
CA MET A 92 -2.99 -10.34 -1.66
C MET A 92 -2.56 -11.60 -2.39
N GLU A 93 -2.75 -12.76 -1.75
CA GLU A 93 -2.34 -14.05 -2.32
C GLU A 93 -3.00 -14.27 -3.68
N LYS A 94 -4.33 -14.09 -3.75
CA LYS A 94 -5.08 -14.17 -5.00
C LYS A 94 -4.55 -13.20 -6.05
N ARG A 95 -4.26 -11.95 -5.68
CA ARG A 95 -3.70 -10.95 -6.62
C ARG A 95 -2.33 -11.36 -7.17
N VAL A 96 -1.45 -11.89 -6.31
CA VAL A 96 -0.15 -12.42 -6.74
C VAL A 96 -0.35 -13.54 -7.77
N TYR A 97 -1.23 -14.50 -7.47
CA TYR A 97 -1.56 -15.58 -8.41
C TYR A 97 -2.12 -15.05 -9.74
N ASP A 98 -3.06 -14.10 -9.68
CA ASP A 98 -3.67 -13.52 -10.89
C ASP A 98 -2.63 -12.80 -11.76
N VAL A 99 -1.66 -12.09 -11.17
CA VAL A 99 -0.56 -11.46 -11.92
C VAL A 99 0.37 -12.51 -12.56
N LEU A 100 0.71 -13.57 -11.83
CA LEU A 100 1.55 -14.66 -12.34
C LEU A 100 0.88 -15.36 -13.54
N LEU A 101 -0.42 -15.61 -13.46
CA LEU A 101 -1.20 -16.25 -14.53
C LEU A 101 -1.37 -15.35 -15.77
N LYS A 102 -1.36 -14.03 -15.61
CA LYS A 102 -1.51 -13.06 -16.72
C LYS A 102 -0.20 -12.68 -17.41
N THR A 103 0.92 -13.34 -17.10
CA THR A 103 2.23 -13.12 -17.77
C THR A 103 2.63 -11.64 -17.85
N GLY A 104 2.44 -10.86 -16.77
CA GLY A 104 2.89 -9.46 -16.71
C GLY A 104 2.00 -8.43 -17.42
N ASN A 105 0.82 -8.80 -17.92
CA ASN A 105 -0.18 -7.83 -18.37
C ASN A 105 -1.12 -7.43 -17.22
N THR A 106 -1.41 -6.13 -17.13
CA THR A 106 -2.10 -5.43 -16.03
C THR A 106 -3.41 -6.08 -15.58
N LEU A 107 -3.65 -6.06 -14.27
CA LEU A 107 -4.95 -6.42 -13.70
C LEU A 107 -5.91 -5.24 -13.92
N ASN A 108 -6.92 -5.43 -14.77
CA ASN A 108 -8.00 -4.45 -14.93
C ASN A 108 -8.65 -4.16 -13.56
N TYR A 109 -8.73 -2.88 -13.22
CA TYR A 109 -9.36 -2.31 -12.03
C TYR A 109 -10.86 -2.14 -12.23
#